data_AF-X1A469-F1
#
_entry.id   AF-X1A469-F1
#
_cell.length_a   1.000
_cell.length_b   1.000
_cell.length_c   1.000
_cell.angle_alpha   90.00
_cell.angle_beta   90.00
_cell.angle_gamma   90.00
#
_symmetry.space_group_name_H-M   'P 1'
#
loop_
_entity.id
_entity.type
_entity.pdbx_description
1 polymer ?
#
loop_
_entity_poly.entity_id
_entity_poly.type
_entity_poly.pdbx_seq_one_letter_code
_entity_poly.pdbx_strand_id
1 'polypeptide(L)'
;VLSRMVQIWDTAHKEKQRHDRSACLTIGQVNNPRRYYLLDLYVARLTFPDLNRASEAQYDKWEPDHVVIEDKSSGISLIQQLRRDTKVPIRAIKAIDDKVTRAHTVTGILEAGQVLIPRHAPWLADFLKEIGDFPAGAHDDIVDVLVHGLRFLKPRLKGRRRGVEIESKPSRWRE
;
A
#
# COMPACT_ATOMS: atom_id res chain seq x y z
N VAL A 1 -3.46 -4.03 20.71
CA VAL A 1 -3.20 -5.16 19.80
C VAL A 1 -3.49 -4.71 18.39
N LEU A 2 -2.62 -5.04 17.42
CA LEU A 2 -2.88 -4.76 16.00
C LEU A 2 -4.05 -5.63 15.52
N SER A 3 -5.01 -5.03 14.83
CA SER A 3 -6.12 -5.77 14.21
C SER A 3 -5.76 -6.38 12.86
N ARG A 4 -4.74 -5.84 12.19
CA ARG A 4 -4.22 -6.32 10.91
C ARG A 4 -2.80 -5.80 10.72
N MET A 5 -1.94 -6.57 10.07
CA MET A 5 -0.62 -6.15 9.62
C MET A 5 -0.42 -6.55 8.16
N VAL A 6 0.14 -5.65 7.36
CA VAL A 6 0.40 -5.88 5.95
C VAL A 6 1.77 -5.37 5.57
N GLN A 7 2.38 -6.01 4.58
CA GLN A 7 3.54 -5.49 3.87
C GLN A 7 3.15 -5.08 2.47
N ILE A 8 3.73 -4.00 1.98
CA ILE A 8 3.50 -3.49 0.63
C ILE A 8 4.84 -3.33 -0.04
N TRP A 9 5.04 -4.08 -1.13
CA TRP A 9 6.20 -3.99 -2.00
C TRP A 9 5.89 -3.16 -3.23
N ASP A 10 6.68 -2.11 -3.42
CA ASP A 10 6.87 -1.46 -4.72
C ASP A 10 8.21 -1.92 -5.30
N THR A 11 8.16 -2.46 -6.51
CA THR A 11 9.27 -3.18 -7.13
C THR A 11 9.71 -2.48 -8.39
N ALA A 12 11.01 -2.17 -8.46
CA ALA A 12 11.68 -1.53 -9.59
C ALA A 12 11.24 -2.01 -10.98
N HIS A 13 11.06 -1.07 -11.93
CA HIS A 13 10.78 -1.37 -13.34
C HIS A 13 12.03 -1.91 -14.03
N LYS A 14 11.87 -2.91 -14.91
CA LYS A 14 13.00 -3.67 -15.48
C LYS A 14 13.77 -2.98 -16.60
N GLU A 15 13.37 -1.81 -17.09
CA GLU A 15 13.77 -1.46 -18.46
C GLU A 15 14.88 -0.43 -18.65
N LYS A 16 15.21 0.49 -17.74
CA LYS A 16 16.28 1.47 -18.02
C LYS A 16 16.99 2.02 -16.78
N GLN A 17 17.74 1.18 -16.07
CA GLN A 17 19.07 1.46 -15.46
C GLN A 17 19.43 0.39 -14.42
N ARG A 18 20.74 0.18 -14.19
CA ARG A 18 21.24 -0.78 -13.20
C ARG A 18 20.72 -0.40 -11.80
N HIS A 19 19.81 -1.21 -11.28
CA HIS A 19 19.30 -1.19 -9.90
C HIS A 19 18.43 0.01 -9.52
N ASP A 20 17.24 0.09 -10.10
CA ASP A 20 16.17 0.94 -9.56
C ASP A 20 15.80 0.51 -8.13
N ARG A 21 15.30 1.46 -7.35
CA ARG A 21 15.02 1.29 -5.93
C ARG A 21 13.75 0.44 -5.77
N SER A 22 13.72 -0.41 -4.75
CA SER A 22 12.52 -1.12 -4.31
C SER A 22 12.24 -0.72 -2.87
N ALA A 23 10.96 -0.61 -2.52
CA ALA A 23 10.51 -0.24 -1.19
C ALA A 23 9.55 -1.29 -0.63
N CYS A 24 9.67 -1.57 0.66
CA CYS A 24 8.74 -2.39 1.41
C CYS A 24 8.32 -1.66 2.68
N LEU A 25 7.03 -1.35 2.80
CA LEU A 25 6.46 -0.75 3.99
C LEU A 25 5.62 -1.77 4.77
N THR A 26 5.94 -1.94 6.05
CA THR A 26 5.13 -2.73 6.98
C THR A 26 4.19 -1.80 7.75
N ILE A 27 2.88 -2.02 7.63
CA ILE A 27 1.84 -1.20 8.27
C ILE A 27 0.98 -2.06 9.19
N GLY A 28 0.88 -1.65 10.45
CA GLY A 28 -0.10 -2.17 11.40
C GLY A 28 -1.36 -1.30 11.44
N GLN A 29 -2.54 -1.92 11.46
CA GLN A 29 -3.81 -1.24 11.69
C GLN A 29 -4.31 -1.55 13.11
N VAL A 30 -4.80 -0.54 13.81
CA VAL A 30 -5.62 -0.69 15.02
C VAL A 30 -7.01 -0.16 14.72
N ASN A 31 -8.04 -0.83 15.25
CA ASN A 31 -9.43 -0.36 15.20
C ASN A 31 -9.80 0.30 16.54
N ASN A 32 -10.67 1.32 16.49
CA ASN A 32 -11.27 1.99 17.65
C ASN A 32 -10.28 2.64 18.65
N PRO A 33 -9.76 3.87 18.36
CA PRO A 33 -9.95 4.62 17.12
C PRO A 33 -9.09 4.03 15.99
N ARG A 34 -9.53 4.22 14.74
CA ARG A 34 -8.76 3.71 13.60
C ARG A 34 -7.45 4.48 13.46
N ARG A 35 -6.33 3.76 13.55
CA ARG A 35 -4.97 4.28 13.36
C ARG A 35 -4.15 3.30 12.52
N TYR A 36 -3.19 3.84 11.79
CA TYR A 36 -2.21 3.10 11.00
C TYR A 36 -0.82 3.39 11.54
N TYR A 37 -0.08 2.36 11.91
CA TYR A 37 1.28 2.47 12.45
C TYR A 37 2.25 2.03 11.36
N LEU A 38 3.17 2.92 10.99
CA LEU A 38 4.28 2.54 10.12
C LEU A 38 5.32 1.82 10.98
N LEU A 39 5.36 0.49 10.86
CA LEU A 39 6.18 -0.36 11.73
C LEU A 39 7.61 -0.46 11.24
N ASP A 40 7.79 -0.52 9.92
CA ASP A 40 9.09 -0.63 9.28
C ASP A 40 9.05 -0.16 7.84
N LEU A 41 10.16 0.36 7.36
CA LEU A 41 10.36 0.71 5.96
C LEU A 41 11.74 0.20 5.53
N TYR A 42 11.73 -0.71 4.57
CA TYR A 42 12.92 -1.24 3.93
C TYR A 42 13.03 -0.66 2.52
N VAL A 43 14.17 -0.05 2.21
CA VAL A 43 14.43 0.56 0.90
C VAL A 43 15.81 0.14 0.42
N ALA A 44 15.88 -0.46 -0.76
CA ALA A 44 17.15 -0.94 -1.31
C ALA A 44 17.14 -1.00 -2.84
N ARG A 45 18.33 -0.93 -3.43
CA ARG A 45 18.56 -1.20 -4.85
C ARG A 45 18.88 -2.68 -5.01
N LEU A 46 17.98 -3.44 -5.61
CA LEU A 46 18.02 -4.90 -5.56
C LEU A 46 18.09 -5.50 -6.96
N THR A 47 18.93 -6.53 -7.13
CA THR A 47 18.73 -7.46 -8.25
C THR A 47 17.50 -8.33 -7.97
N PHE A 48 16.97 -9.01 -8.99
CA PHE A 48 15.80 -9.87 -8.78
C PHE A 48 16.02 -11.00 -7.75
N PRO A 49 17.16 -11.73 -7.76
CA PRO A 49 17.45 -12.70 -6.69
C PRO A 49 17.52 -12.07 -5.30
N ASP A 50 18.08 -10.86 -5.16
CA ASP A 50 18.14 -10.14 -3.89
C ASP A 50 16.76 -9.68 -3.43
N LEU A 51 15.89 -9.27 -4.37
CA LEU A 51 14.51 -8.90 -4.11
C LEU A 51 13.71 -10.09 -3.56
N ASN A 52 13.86 -11.28 -4.14
CA ASN A 52 13.20 -12.48 -3.62
C ASN A 52 13.65 -12.80 -2.18
N ARG A 53 14.96 -12.79 -1.93
CA ARG A 53 15.51 -13.02 -0.57
C ARG A 53 15.08 -11.95 0.43
N ALA A 54 15.08 -10.68 0.02
CA ALA A 54 14.68 -9.57 0.88
C ALA A 54 13.19 -9.64 1.23
N SER A 55 12.33 -10.02 0.29
CA SER A 55 10.89 -10.13 0.54
C SER A 55 10.54 -11.31 1.46
N GLU A 56 11.22 -12.44 1.34
CA GLU A 56 11.13 -13.53 2.33
C GLU A 56 11.61 -13.08 3.71
N ALA A 57 12.79 -12.47 3.80
CA ALA A 57 13.34 -12.01 5.08
C ALA A 57 12.47 -10.94 5.77
N GLN A 58 11.87 -10.02 5.01
CA GLN A 58 10.91 -9.06 5.57
C GLN A 58 9.62 -9.73 6.03
N TYR A 59 9.13 -10.73 5.31
CA TYR A 59 7.97 -11.51 5.74
C TYR A 59 8.27 -12.27 7.04
N ASP A 60 9.38 -13.00 7.11
CA ASP A 60 9.76 -13.78 8.30
C ASP A 60 9.99 -12.89 9.53
N LYS A 61 10.46 -11.65 9.33
CA LYS A 61 10.66 -10.68 10.42
C LYS A 61 9.34 -10.23 11.07
N TRP A 62 8.28 -10.07 10.28
CA TRP A 62 7.06 -9.37 10.69
C TRP A 62 5.80 -10.25 10.71
N GLU A 63 5.81 -11.38 10.00
CA GLU A 63 4.71 -12.32 9.81
C GLU A 63 3.35 -11.63 9.51
N PRO A 64 3.27 -10.71 8.52
CA PRO A 64 2.05 -9.97 8.24
C PRO A 64 0.93 -10.88 7.70
N ASP A 65 -0.33 -10.45 7.86
CA ASP A 65 -1.50 -11.15 7.33
C ASP A 65 -1.44 -11.28 5.79
N HIS A 66 -0.88 -10.27 5.13
CA HIS A 66 -0.67 -10.26 3.68
C HIS A 66 0.60 -9.54 3.28
N VAL A 67 1.24 -10.06 2.23
CA VAL A 67 2.25 -9.35 1.44
C VAL A 67 1.61 -8.87 0.15
N VAL A 68 1.47 -7.56 0.01
CA VAL A 68 0.85 -6.88 -1.12
C VAL A 68 1.94 -6.51 -2.11
N ILE A 69 1.78 -6.91 -3.38
CA ILE A 69 2.78 -6.69 -4.43
C ILE A 69 2.07 -6.16 -5.67
N GLU A 70 2.62 -5.12 -6.30
CA GLU A 70 2.10 -4.66 -7.59
C GLU A 70 2.36 -5.70 -8.69
N ASP A 71 1.32 -6.05 -9.43
CA ASP A 71 1.33 -6.99 -10.55
C ASP A 71 1.82 -6.30 -11.84
N LYS A 72 3.04 -5.77 -11.78
CA LYS A 72 3.71 -5.08 -12.88
C LYS A 72 5.21 -5.34 -12.84
N SER A 73 5.87 -5.32 -14.00
CA SER A 73 7.33 -5.40 -14.11
C SER A 73 7.96 -6.56 -13.32
N SER A 74 8.86 -6.28 -12.38
CA SER A 74 9.53 -7.28 -11.54
C SER A 74 8.58 -7.90 -10.50
N GLY A 75 7.52 -7.21 -10.10
CA GLY A 75 6.48 -7.73 -9.21
C GLY A 75 5.76 -8.96 -9.76
N ILE A 76 5.55 -9.06 -11.08
CA ILE A 76 4.97 -10.26 -11.72
C ILE A 76 5.84 -11.49 -11.43
N SER A 77 7.15 -11.36 -11.66
CA SER A 77 8.11 -12.44 -11.41
C SER A 77 8.20 -12.77 -9.91
N LEU A 78 8.17 -11.75 -9.05
CA LEU A 78 8.24 -11.94 -7.60
C LEU A 78 7.02 -12.69 -7.07
N ILE A 79 5.81 -12.30 -7.50
CA ILE A 79 4.56 -12.98 -7.14
C ILE A 79 4.61 -14.46 -7.56
N GLN A 80 5.08 -14.76 -8.76
CA GLN A 80 5.17 -16.13 -9.26
C GLN A 80 6.17 -16.97 -8.46
N GLN A 81 7.33 -16.41 -8.13
CA GLN A 81 8.37 -17.11 -7.40
C GLN A 81 7.94 -17.39 -5.96
N LEU A 82 7.51 -16.36 -5.22
CA LEU A 82 7.07 -16.51 -3.85
C LEU A 82 5.88 -17.48 -3.71
N ARG A 83 4.92 -17.49 -4.65
CA ARG A 83 3.81 -18.47 -4.65
C ARG A 83 4.27 -19.91 -4.89
N ARG A 84 5.36 -20.10 -5.63
CA ARG A 84 5.91 -21.42 -5.94
C ARG A 84 6.72 -21.96 -4.77
N ASP A 85 7.55 -21.09 -4.18
CA ASP A 85 8.63 -21.51 -3.30
C ASP A 85 8.28 -21.33 -1.81
N THR A 86 7.24 -20.56 -1.49
CA THR A 86 6.92 -20.18 -0.10
C THR A 86 5.41 -20.30 0.20
N LYS A 87 5.06 -20.10 1.48
CA LYS A 87 3.66 -19.98 1.95
C LYS A 87 3.23 -18.54 2.21
N VAL A 88 4.00 -17.57 1.72
CA VAL A 88 3.72 -16.14 1.93
C VAL A 88 2.30 -15.80 1.43
N PRO A 89 1.46 -15.14 2.24
CA PRO A 89 0.07 -14.83 1.88
C PRO A 89 -0.01 -13.63 0.92
N ILE A 90 0.28 -13.86 -0.36
CA ILE A 90 0.40 -12.78 -1.35
C ILE A 90 -0.94 -12.22 -1.82
N ARG A 91 -1.04 -10.89 -1.89
CA ARG A 91 -2.11 -10.15 -2.56
C ARG A 91 -1.56 -9.29 -3.68
N ALA A 92 -1.77 -9.74 -4.92
CA ALA A 92 -1.43 -8.98 -6.12
C ALA A 92 -2.41 -7.80 -6.32
N ILE A 93 -1.89 -6.62 -6.63
CA ILE A 93 -2.67 -5.41 -6.93
C ILE A 93 -2.25 -4.79 -8.26
N LYS A 94 -3.13 -4.00 -8.88
CA LYS A 94 -2.82 -3.24 -10.11
C LYS A 94 -3.05 -1.76 -9.84
N ALA A 95 -2.11 -0.91 -10.23
CA ALA A 95 -2.35 0.53 -10.33
C ALA A 95 -3.22 0.81 -11.58
N ILE A 96 -4.38 1.43 -11.37
CA ILE A 96 -5.29 1.84 -12.47
C ILE A 96 -5.23 3.36 -12.67
N ASP A 97 -5.07 4.11 -11.57
CA ASP A 97 -5.05 5.58 -11.56
C ASP A 97 -3.62 6.12 -11.66
N ASP A 98 -3.45 7.35 -12.14
CA ASP A 98 -2.16 8.05 -12.08
C ASP A 98 -1.70 8.27 -10.63
N LYS A 99 -0.38 8.50 -10.44
CA LYS A 99 0.24 8.55 -9.12
C LYS A 99 -0.33 9.65 -8.22
N VAL A 100 -0.57 10.84 -8.78
CA VAL A 100 -1.07 12.00 -8.02
C VAL A 100 -2.52 11.78 -7.61
N THR A 101 -3.38 11.36 -8.53
CA THR A 101 -4.77 11.00 -8.23
C THR A 101 -4.84 9.91 -7.17
N ARG A 102 -3.96 8.91 -7.24
CA ARG A 102 -3.86 7.84 -6.25
C ARG A 102 -3.47 8.38 -4.87
N ALA A 103 -2.49 9.28 -4.77
CA ALA A 103 -2.09 9.91 -3.51
C ALA A 103 -3.22 10.70 -2.86
N HIS A 104 -4.01 11.44 -3.63
CA HIS A 104 -5.17 12.18 -3.12
C HIS A 104 -6.20 11.30 -2.39
N THR A 105 -6.31 10.01 -2.75
CA THR A 105 -7.28 9.10 -2.12
C THR A 105 -7.00 8.81 -0.63
N VAL A 106 -5.77 9.10 -0.17
CA VAL A 106 -5.32 8.86 1.21
C VAL A 106 -5.00 10.15 1.98
N THR A 107 -5.05 11.33 1.35
CA THR A 107 -4.80 12.62 1.99
C THR A 107 -5.65 12.83 3.23
N GLY A 108 -6.96 12.55 3.17
CA GLY A 108 -7.84 12.69 4.35
C GLY A 108 -7.49 11.76 5.53
N ILE A 109 -6.75 10.66 5.31
CA ILE A 109 -6.23 9.82 6.40
C ILE A 109 -5.02 10.49 7.05
N LEU A 110 -4.15 11.09 6.24
CA LEU A 110 -2.94 11.79 6.69
C LEU A 110 -3.31 13.07 7.47
N GLU A 111 -4.17 13.92 6.90
CA GLU A 111 -4.64 15.17 7.51
C GLU A 111 -5.37 14.94 8.84
N ALA A 112 -6.09 13.82 8.96
CA ALA A 112 -6.79 13.44 10.19
C ALA A 112 -5.85 12.88 11.28
N GLY A 113 -4.53 12.88 11.06
CA GLY A 113 -3.54 12.35 12.00
C GLY A 113 -3.75 10.87 12.31
N GLN A 114 -4.24 10.08 11.34
CA GLN A 114 -4.49 8.65 11.52
C GLN A 114 -3.24 7.79 11.30
N VAL A 115 -2.20 8.34 10.66
CA VAL A 115 -0.92 7.66 10.45
C VAL A 115 0.05 8.04 11.55
N LEU A 116 0.60 7.05 12.23
CA LEU A 116 1.53 7.18 13.34
C LEU A 116 2.88 6.62 12.90
N ILE A 117 3.91 7.44 13.07
CA ILE A 117 5.27 7.16 12.61
C ILE A 117 6.19 7.14 13.83
N PRO A 118 7.04 6.11 14.00
CA PRO A 118 8.01 6.04 15.10
C PRO A 118 9.03 7.18 15.01
N ARG A 119 9.16 7.96 16.09
CA ARG A 119 10.05 9.13 16.18
C ARG A 119 11.54 8.83 15.99
N HIS A 120 11.95 7.60 16.28
CA HIS A 120 13.35 7.17 16.26
C HIS A 120 13.62 6.09 15.22
N ALA A 121 12.75 5.96 14.20
CA ALA A 121 13.02 5.05 13.11
C ALA A 121 14.22 5.55 12.27
N PRO A 122 15.16 4.66 11.91
CA PRO A 122 16.32 5.04 11.10
C PRO A 122 15.93 5.54 9.70
N TRP A 123 14.79 5.08 9.17
CA TRP A 123 14.23 5.46 7.87
C TRP A 123 13.36 6.72 7.89
N LEU A 124 13.15 7.35 9.06
CA LEU A 124 12.21 8.47 9.21
C LEU A 124 12.59 9.68 8.35
N ALA A 125 13.88 10.04 8.30
CA ALA A 125 14.35 11.20 7.55
C ALA A 125 14.10 11.04 6.04
N ASP A 126 14.44 9.88 5.49
CA ASP A 126 14.21 9.55 4.08
C ASP A 126 12.72 9.51 3.74
N PHE A 127 11.91 8.93 4.64
CA PHE A 127 10.46 8.93 4.51
C PHE A 127 9.91 10.35 4.45
N LEU A 128 10.22 11.21 5.42
CA LEU A 128 9.70 12.58 5.47
C LEU A 128 10.16 13.41 4.27
N LYS A 129 11.42 13.23 3.84
CA LYS A 129 11.96 13.91 2.67
C LYS A 129 11.16 13.56 1.42
N GLU A 130 10.95 12.27 1.16
CA GLU A 130 10.24 11.85 -0.06
C GLU A 130 8.76 12.22 -0.05
N ILE A 131 8.09 12.09 1.10
CA ILE A 131 6.70 12.54 1.25
C ILE A 131 6.58 14.05 1.06
N GLY A 132 7.56 14.83 1.54
CA GLY A 132 7.57 16.29 1.41
C GLY A 132 7.90 16.79 0.00
N ASP A 133 8.72 16.06 -0.74
CA ASP A 133 9.12 16.43 -2.10
C ASP A 133 8.08 16.00 -3.16
N PHE A 134 7.14 15.11 -2.84
CA PHE A 134 6.13 14.63 -3.79
C PHE A 134 5.15 15.75 -4.22
N PRO A 135 4.79 15.89 -5.51
CA PRO A 135 5.10 14.99 -6.64
C PRO A 135 6.35 15.37 -7.45
N ALA A 136 7.12 16.38 -7.02
CA ALA A 136 8.27 16.91 -7.76
C ALA A 136 9.60 16.23 -7.42
N GLY A 137 9.62 15.33 -6.44
CA GLY A 137 10.80 14.58 -6.00
C GLY A 137 11.34 13.63 -7.07
N ALA A 138 12.64 13.33 -6.97
CA ALA A 138 13.32 12.39 -7.88
C ALA A 138 12.93 10.92 -7.66
N HIS A 139 12.28 10.62 -6.52
CA HIS A 139 11.86 9.29 -6.11
C HIS A 139 10.43 9.36 -5.58
N ASP A 140 9.67 8.28 -5.79
CA ASP A 140 8.30 8.16 -5.32
C ASP A 140 7.94 6.75 -4.79
N ASP A 141 8.89 5.81 -4.72
CA ASP A 141 8.61 4.43 -4.28
C ASP A 141 8.10 4.37 -2.81
N ILE A 142 8.56 5.27 -1.91
CA ILE A 142 8.06 5.37 -0.52
C ILE A 142 6.62 5.90 -0.52
N VAL A 143 6.33 6.88 -1.36
CA VAL A 143 4.97 7.41 -1.54
C VAL A 143 4.06 6.30 -2.05
N ASP A 144 4.52 5.53 -3.03
CA ASP A 144 3.75 4.45 -3.64
C ASP A 144 3.40 3.36 -2.62
N VAL A 145 4.35 2.85 -1.83
CA VAL A 145 4.05 1.84 -0.80
C VAL A 145 3.13 2.37 0.30
N LEU A 146 3.26 3.64 0.70
CA LEU A 146 2.37 4.27 1.68
C LEU A 146 0.94 4.33 1.14
N VAL A 147 0.77 4.84 -0.07
CA VAL A 147 -0.56 5.02 -0.65
C VAL A 147 -1.22 3.67 -0.92
N HIS A 148 -0.48 2.70 -1.48
CA HIS A 148 -1.00 1.35 -1.69
C HIS A 148 -1.38 0.68 -0.37
N GLY A 149 -0.57 0.81 0.67
CA GLY A 149 -0.86 0.26 1.99
C GLY A 149 -2.10 0.87 2.64
N LEU A 150 -2.22 2.19 2.63
CA LEU A 150 -3.39 2.87 3.18
C LEU A 150 -4.66 2.55 2.36
N ARG A 151 -4.59 2.47 1.02
CA ARG A 151 -5.72 2.04 0.18
C ARG A 151 -6.13 0.59 0.46
N PHE A 152 -5.17 -0.30 0.69
CA PHE A 152 -5.42 -1.71 0.97
C PHE A 152 -6.06 -1.95 2.35
N LEU A 153 -5.66 -1.16 3.34
CA LEU A 153 -6.20 -1.24 4.71
C LEU A 153 -7.48 -0.44 4.90
N LYS A 154 -7.70 0.62 4.10
CA LYS A 154 -8.94 1.41 4.15
C LYS A 154 -10.12 0.47 3.92
N PRO A 155 -11.16 0.52 4.78
CA PRO A 155 -12.37 -0.24 4.55
C PRO A 155 -12.91 0.12 3.17
N ARG A 156 -13.21 -0.91 2.37
CA ARG A 156 -14.12 -0.70 1.25
C ARG A 156 -15.39 -0.14 1.85
N LEU A 157 -15.77 1.08 1.44
CA LEU A 157 -17.12 1.53 1.69
C LEU A 157 -17.98 0.40 1.15
N LYS A 158 -18.68 -0.34 2.04
CA LYS A 158 -19.74 -1.23 1.60
C LYS A 158 -20.61 -0.31 0.78
N GLY A 159 -20.64 -0.52 -0.53
CA GLY A 159 -21.50 0.23 -1.42
C GLY A 159 -22.83 0.25 -0.71
N ARG A 160 -23.28 1.45 -0.35
CA ARG A 160 -24.59 1.63 0.25
C ARG A 160 -25.51 1.19 -0.89
N ARG A 161 -25.86 -0.11 -0.93
CA ARG A 161 -27.08 -0.58 -1.58
C ARG A 161 -28.21 0.01 -0.75
N ARG A 162 -28.34 1.34 -0.75
CA ARG A 162 -29.66 1.94 -0.71
C ARG A 162 -30.18 1.58 -2.08
N GLY A 163 -31.00 0.52 -2.15
CA GLY A 163 -31.94 0.44 -3.23
C GLY A 163 -32.58 1.82 -3.31
N VAL A 164 -32.49 2.45 -4.47
CA VAL A 164 -33.45 3.50 -4.77
C VAL A 164 -34.75 2.74 -4.90
N GLU A 165 -35.55 2.72 -3.83
CA GLU A 165 -36.96 2.43 -3.98
C GLU A 165 -37.51 3.57 -4.83
N ILE A 166 -37.68 3.28 -6.12
CA ILE A 166 -38.51 4.09 -6.98
C ILE A 166 -39.93 3.76 -6.54
N GLU A 167 -40.44 4.52 -5.57
CA GLU A 167 -41.86 4.49 -5.27
C GLU A 167 -42.58 5.05 -6.50
N SER A 168 -43.43 4.23 -7.12
CA SER A 168 -44.29 4.69 -8.21
C SER A 168 -45.17 5.84 -7.69
N LYS A 169 -45.24 6.94 -8.45
CA LYS A 169 -46.04 8.16 -8.16
C LYS A 169 -47.31 7.83 -7.34
N PRO A 170 -47.55 8.49 -6.19
CA PRO A 170 -48.79 8.32 -5.46
C PRO A 170 -50.00 8.58 -6.36
N SER A 171 -51.00 7.73 -6.27
CA SER A 171 -52.26 7.73 -7.05
C SER A 171 -53.13 8.98 -6.90
N ARG A 172 -52.63 10.03 -6.23
CA ARG A 172 -53.35 11.28 -5.93
C ARG A 172 -53.00 12.45 -6.86
N TRP A 173 -52.24 12.22 -7.93
CA TRP A 173 -52.10 13.17 -9.03
C TRP A 173 -53.04 12.78 -10.19
N ARG A 174 -54.31 13.15 -10.06
CA ARG A 174 -55.25 13.29 -11.18
C ARG A 174 -55.72 14.74 -11.18
N GLU A 175 -55.33 15.48 -12.21
CA GLU A 175 -56.11 16.59 -12.76
C GLU A 175 -56.69 16.10 -14.09
#